data_AF-A0A564TPL2-F1
#
_entry.id   AF-A0A564TPL2-F1
#
_cell.length_a   1.000
_cell.length_b   1.000
_cell.length_c   1.000
_cell.angle_alpha   90.00
_cell.angle_beta   90.00
_cell.angle_gamma   90.00
#
_symmetry.space_group_name_H-M   'P 1'
#
loop_
_entity.id
_entity.type
_entity.pdbx_description
1 polymer ?
#
loop_
_entity_poly.entity_id
_entity_poly.type
_entity_poly.pdbx_seq_one_letter_code
_entity_poly.pdbx_strand_id
1 'polypeptide(L)' 'MCHEMEKIYREGMESGELKAKKETALSMAEEGMDVKKIARLGKVSEDDIQKWIDENMCVAK' A
#
# COMPACT_ATOMS: atom_id res chain seq x y z
N MET A 1 8.74 31.22 3.33
CA MET A 1 9.16 29.81 3.30
C MET A 1 8.53 29.19 2.08
N CYS A 2 9.35 28.71 1.14
CA CYS A 2 8.95 28.43 -0.22
C CYS A 2 7.90 27.31 -0.27
N HIS A 3 6.77 27.58 -0.95
CA HIS A 3 5.67 26.62 -1.23
C HIS A 3 6.15 25.30 -1.83
N GLU A 4 7.32 25.28 -2.45
CA GLU A 4 7.97 24.10 -3.02
C GLU A 4 8.38 23.07 -1.96
N MET A 5 8.82 23.51 -0.78
CA MET A 5 9.26 22.60 0.29
C MET A 5 8.08 21.88 0.96
N GLU A 6 6.93 22.55 1.09
CA GLU A 6 5.71 21.94 1.63
C GLU A 6 5.14 20.85 0.71
N LYS A 7 5.34 20.97 -0.60
CA LYS A 7 4.86 19.99 -1.58
C LYS A 7 5.64 18.67 -1.50
N ILE A 8 6.96 18.75 -1.42
CA ILE A 8 7.85 17.58 -1.32
C ILE A 8 7.58 16.82 -0.01
N TYR A 9 7.35 17.54 1.09
CA TYR A 9 7.05 16.91 2.38
C TYR A 9 5.72 16.17 2.35
N ARG A 10 4.71 16.73 1.67
CA ARG A 10 3.40 16.10 1.50
C ARG A 10 3.46 14.88 0.58
N GLU A 11 4.15 14.97 -0.56
CA GLU A 11 4.35 13.85 -1.49
C GLU A 11 5.14 12.69 -0.83
N GLY A 12 6.17 13.02 -0.04
CA GLY A 12 6.94 12.04 0.73
C GLY A 12 6.11 11.34 1.82
N MET A 13 5.23 12.08 2.50
CA MET A 13 4.34 11.53 3.53
C MET A 13 3.27 10.62 2.91
N GLU A 14 2.64 11.05 1.81
CA GLU A 14 1.61 10.26 1.11
C GLU A 14 2.19 8.97 0.52
N SER A 15 3.40 9.04 -0.03
CA SER A 15 4.15 7.87 -0.53
C SER A 15 4.52 6.90 0.61
N GLY A 16 4.96 7.43 1.76
CA GLY A 16 5.27 6.63 2.95
C GLY A 16 4.05 5.90 3.52
N GLU A 17 2.91 6.60 3.62
CA GLU A 17 1.66 5.99 4.08
C GLU A 17 1.15 4.90 3.13
N LEU A 18 1.23 5.12 1.81
CA LEU A 18 0.82 4.12 0.83
C LEU A 18 1.72 2.88 0.89
N LYS A 19 3.03 3.06 1.03
CA LYS A 19 3.99 1.96 1.16
C LYS A 19 3.74 1.12 2.40
N ALA A 20 3.51 1.76 3.56
CA ALA A 20 3.20 1.06 4.81
C ALA A 20 1.90 0.26 4.70
N LYS A 21 0.87 0.81 4.05
CA LYS A 21 -0.39 0.08 3.77
C LYS A 21 -0.16 -1.11 2.85
N LYS A 22 0.66 -0.96 1.81
CA LYS A 22 1.03 -2.04 0.88
C LYS A 22 1.75 -3.17 1.59
N GLU A 23 2.81 -2.88 2.37
CA GLU A 23 3.55 -3.90 3.13
C GLU A 23 2.64 -4.61 4.14
N THR A 24 1.79 -3.87 4.85
CA THR A 24 0.84 -4.45 5.81
C THR A 24 -0.17 -5.36 5.12
N ALA A 25 -0.74 -4.92 3.99
CA ALA A 25 -1.71 -5.71 3.25
C ALA A 25 -1.11 -7.00 2.66
N LEU A 26 0.14 -6.94 2.19
CA LEU A 26 0.87 -8.10 1.70
C LEU A 26 1.12 -9.11 2.82
N SER A 27 1.64 -8.68 3.98
CA SER A 27 1.87 -9.57 5.13
C SER A 27 0.57 -10.23 5.59
N MET A 28 -0.54 -9.48 5.63
CA MET A 28 -1.85 -10.03 5.96
C MET A 28 -2.34 -11.07 4.94
N ALA A 29 -2.09 -10.85 3.65
CA ALA A 29 -2.42 -11.80 2.59
C ALA A 29 -1.54 -13.05 2.65
N GLU A 30 -0.25 -12.91 2.98
CA GLU A 30 0.68 -14.03 3.22
C GLU A 30 0.26 -14.89 4.41
N GLU A 31 -0.32 -14.28 5.46
CA GLU A 31 -0.94 -14.99 6.58
C GLU A 31 -2.29 -15.66 6.22
N GLY A 32 -2.73 -15.55 4.97
CA GLY A 32 -3.95 -16.18 4.47
C GLY A 32 -5.24 -15.43 4.77
N MET A 33 -5.17 -14.14 5.12
CA MET A 33 -6.38 -13.33 5.23
C MET A 33 -6.98 -13.00 3.86
N ASP A 34 -8.32 -12.94 3.82
CA ASP A 34 -9.07 -12.62 2.62
C ASP A 34 -8.88 -11.14 2.21
N VAL A 35 -8.69 -10.92 0.89
CA VAL A 35 -8.47 -9.60 0.27
C VAL A 35 -9.54 -8.58 0.68
N LYS A 36 -10.81 -9.00 0.78
CA LYS A 36 -11.91 -8.12 1.18
C LYS A 36 -11.77 -7.63 2.61
N LYS A 37 -11.28 -8.48 3.51
CA LYS A 37 -11.03 -8.12 4.90
C LYS A 37 -9.85 -7.17 5.01
N ILE A 38 -8.79 -7.42 4.24
CA ILE A 38 -7.60 -6.56 4.17
C ILE A 38 -7.96 -5.18 3.62
N ALA A 39 -8.72 -5.11 2.52
CA ALA A 39 -9.20 -3.86 1.94
C ALA A 39 -10.00 -3.02 2.94
N ARG A 40 -10.90 -3.65 3.70
CA ARG A 40 -11.66 -2.98 4.77
C ARG A 40 -10.77 -2.49 5.91
N LEU A 41 -9.74 -3.24 6.30
CA LEU A 41 -8.80 -2.85 7.36
C LEU A 41 -7.85 -1.74 6.92
N GLY A 42 -7.28 -1.87 5.72
CA GLY A 42 -6.36 -0.90 5.11
C GLY A 42 -7.04 0.36 4.58
N LYS A 43 -8.38 0.38 4.52
CA LYS A 43 -9.18 1.44 3.86
C LYS A 43 -8.68 1.73 2.44
N VAL A 44 -8.39 0.66 1.71
CA VAL A 44 -7.92 0.69 0.32
C VAL A 44 -8.82 -0.23 -0.50
N SER A 45 -8.80 -0.10 -1.83
CA SER A 45 -9.66 -0.89 -2.68
C SER A 45 -9.17 -2.35 -2.77
N GLU A 46 -10.08 -3.29 -2.99
CA GLU A 46 -9.73 -4.70 -3.23
C GLU A 46 -8.82 -4.82 -4.48
N ASP A 47 -9.03 -3.97 -5.48
CA ASP A 47 -8.21 -3.89 -6.70
C ASP A 47 -6.76 -3.48 -6.41
N ASP A 48 -6.56 -2.48 -5.55
CA ASP A 48 -5.21 -2.08 -5.10
C ASP A 48 -4.50 -3.23 -4.39
N ILE A 49 -5.21 -3.93 -3.49
CA ILE A 49 -4.64 -5.10 -2.78
C ILE A 49 -4.25 -6.19 -3.78
N GLN A 50 -5.13 -6.52 -4.71
CA GLN A 50 -4.88 -7.56 -5.71
C GLN A 50 -3.67 -7.18 -6.58
N LYS A 51 -3.61 -5.93 -7.05
CA LYS A 51 -2.46 -5.41 -7.81
C LYS A 51 -1.16 -5.52 -7.01
N TRP A 52 -1.17 -5.19 -5.73
CA TRP A 52 0.02 -5.30 -4.89
C TRP A 52 0.50 -6.75 -4.74
N ILE A 53 -0.43 -7.70 -4.56
CA ILE A 53 -0.12 -9.13 -4.48
C ILE A 53 0.46 -9.63 -5.80
N ASP A 54 -0.16 -9.30 -6.93
CA ASP A 54 0.32 -9.65 -8.27
C ASP A 54 1.73 -9.07 -8.55
N GLU A 55 1.95 -7.79 -8.22
CA GLU A 55 3.27 -7.16 -8.31
C GLU A 55 4.31 -7.87 -7.44
N ASN A 56 3.96 -8.23 -6.20
CA ASN A 56 4.88 -8.89 -5.27
C ASN A 56 5.24 -10.32 -5.74
N MET A 57 4.26 -11.08 -6.24
CA MET A 57 4.49 -12.42 -6.80
C MET A 57 5.34 -12.39 -8.09
N CYS A 58 5.26 -11.32 -8.88
CA CYS A 58 6.06 -11.17 -10.10
C CYS A 58 7.55 -10.94 -9.80
N VAL A 59 7.88 -10.28 -8.70
CA VAL A 59 9.27 -9.97 -8.30
C VAL A 59 9.99 -11.20 -7.72
N ALA A 60 9.25 -12.19 -7.23
CA ALA A 60 9.81 -13.41 -6.63
C ALA A 60 10.23 -14.50 -7.65
N LYS A 61 10.34 -14.17 -8.95
CA LYS A 61 10.63 -15.12 -10.03
C LYS A 61 12.11 -15.20 -10.42
#